data_AF-A0A3B8NVD1-F1
#
_entry.id   AF-A0A3B8NVD1-F1
#
_cell.length_a   1.000
_cell.length_b   1.000
_cell.length_c   1.000
_cell.angle_alpha   90.00
_cell.angle_beta   90.00
_cell.angle_gamma   90.00
#
_symmetry.space_group_name_H-M   'P 1'
#
loop_
_entity.id
_entity.type
_entity.pdbx_description
1 polymer ?
#
loop_
_entity_poly.entity_id
_entity_poly.type
_entity_poly.pdbx_seq_one_letter_code
_entity_poly.pdbx_strand_id
1 'polypeptide(L)'
;MTYATRGNLTAVDHLGRKLPQSGEVPPPREGKVVGLFYYLWHGYHGTQGPYDITKILEQDPNAMNNADSPAWPPKEHTPLLHWGEPMFGYYLSTDPWVLRRHVEMFIAAGVDVLFFDVTNGFTYKKSYLTLFEILREYQNKGFAAPKVCFYTAPGIRGCGTGNLMTLWEDLYEPGLYSELWFRWKDKPLMICHSIRSLPDEIRDFFTWRAPTWCDPKEPNTWAWEGNPQKTAVDENGSPEEIAVNVCRVACAEGYDTQGTTVGMGSAAYGVPVMGRSWHDGHKDTRENASHYGFLFEEQIRTALKEDPPVAFLCQWNEWLVPFLTQKTNTLYGMGDHAVHLQDEYDEEYSRDIEPMKGGYKDAYYLQMISFIRRFKGL
;
A
#
# COMPACT_ATOMS: atom_id res chain seq x y z
N MET A 1 26.89 14.68 2.98
CA MET A 1 25.82 14.94 2.00
C MET A 1 26.32 14.54 0.63
N THR A 2 25.88 13.40 0.11
CA THR A 2 26.12 13.01 -1.29
C THR A 2 25.11 13.74 -2.17
N TYR A 3 25.61 14.44 -3.20
CA TYR A 3 24.86 15.32 -4.11
C TYR A 3 23.84 14.61 -5.02
N ALA A 4 23.64 13.29 -4.90
CA ALA A 4 22.95 12.48 -5.90
C ALA A 4 21.42 12.39 -5.75
N THR A 5 20.83 12.83 -4.63
CA THR A 5 19.45 12.44 -4.27
C THR A 5 18.44 13.56 -4.11
N ARG A 6 18.84 14.83 -4.21
CA ARG A 6 17.90 15.96 -4.31
C ARG A 6 17.95 16.57 -5.70
N GLY A 7 17.75 15.73 -6.70
CA GLY A 7 17.63 16.20 -8.08
C GLY A 7 16.35 17.01 -8.23
N ASN A 8 16.46 18.20 -8.84
CA ASN A 8 15.31 18.99 -9.32
C ASN A 8 14.70 18.32 -10.56
N LEU A 9 14.25 17.07 -10.41
CA LEU A 9 13.55 16.34 -11.47
C LEU A 9 12.33 17.15 -11.89
N THR A 10 12.25 17.47 -13.17
CA THR A 10 11.06 18.06 -13.77
C THR A 10 10.36 16.95 -14.54
N ALA A 11 9.05 16.87 -14.40
CA ALA A 11 8.23 15.91 -15.12
C ALA A 11 6.86 16.52 -15.37
N VAL A 12 6.22 16.01 -16.42
CA VAL A 12 4.84 16.28 -16.79
C VAL A 12 4.18 14.91 -16.89
N ASP A 13 3.11 14.69 -16.14
CA ASP A 13 2.40 13.42 -16.24
C ASP A 13 1.55 13.33 -17.51
N HIS A 14 0.94 12.17 -17.76
CA HIS A 14 0.13 11.98 -18.96
C HIS A 14 -1.07 12.93 -19.06
N LEU A 15 -1.51 13.56 -17.96
CA LEU A 15 -2.59 14.54 -17.93
C LEU A 15 -2.09 15.98 -18.16
N GLY A 16 -0.77 16.18 -18.31
CA GLY A 16 -0.17 17.49 -18.50
C GLY A 16 0.16 18.22 -17.19
N ARG A 17 0.04 17.57 -16.02
CA ARG A 17 0.33 18.17 -14.72
C ARG A 17 1.85 18.19 -14.48
N LYS A 18 2.37 19.37 -14.14
CA LYS A 18 3.79 19.56 -13.84
C LYS A 18 4.09 19.23 -12.38
N LEU A 19 5.24 18.61 -12.13
CA LEU A 19 5.75 18.50 -10.77
C LEU A 19 6.10 19.89 -10.21
N PRO A 20 5.81 20.16 -8.93
CA PRO A 20 6.21 21.41 -8.30
C PRO A 20 7.74 21.52 -8.21
N GLN A 21 8.25 22.73 -8.39
CA GLN A 21 9.67 23.08 -8.41
C GLN A 21 10.09 23.85 -7.14
N SER A 22 11.38 24.10 -7.01
CA SER A 22 11.92 24.92 -5.92
C SER A 22 11.30 26.32 -5.96
N GLY A 23 10.83 26.80 -4.81
CA GLY A 23 10.06 28.05 -4.70
C GLY A 23 8.53 27.88 -4.78
N GLU A 24 8.03 26.75 -5.28
CA GLU A 24 6.59 26.40 -5.26
C GLU A 24 6.22 25.52 -4.05
N VAL A 25 7.21 24.94 -3.38
CA VAL A 25 7.08 24.12 -2.17
C VAL A 25 8.01 24.64 -1.08
N PRO A 26 7.80 24.27 0.19
CA PRO A 26 8.70 24.64 1.28
C PRO A 26 10.16 24.21 1.00
N PRO A 27 11.15 24.90 1.58
CA PRO A 27 12.51 24.37 1.62
C PRO A 27 12.51 23.02 2.36
N PRO A 28 13.59 22.22 2.24
CA PRO A 28 13.66 20.91 2.89
C PRO A 28 13.35 20.99 4.39
N ARG A 29 12.39 20.17 4.82
CA ARG A 29 11.86 20.15 6.17
C ARG A 29 12.46 18.98 6.94
N GLU A 30 12.97 19.25 8.14
CA GLU A 30 13.48 18.21 9.03
C GLU A 30 12.34 17.46 9.72
N GLY A 31 12.58 16.19 10.08
CA GLY A 31 11.62 15.37 10.82
C GLY A 31 10.38 14.93 10.03
N LYS A 32 10.34 15.13 8.70
CA LYS A 32 9.25 14.68 7.83
C LYS A 32 9.61 13.39 7.11
N VAL A 33 8.77 12.39 7.25
CA VAL A 33 8.94 11.04 6.69
C VAL A 33 7.74 10.72 5.81
N VAL A 34 7.99 10.18 4.61
CA VAL A 34 6.96 9.58 3.78
C VAL A 34 7.25 8.09 3.61
N GLY A 35 6.33 7.28 4.14
CA GLY A 35 6.29 5.84 4.01
C GLY A 35 5.45 5.40 2.83
N LEU A 36 5.79 4.24 2.24
CA LEU A 36 5.03 3.63 1.16
C LEU A 36 4.75 2.15 1.50
N PHE A 37 3.49 1.75 1.46
CA PHE A 37 3.10 0.36 1.65
C PHE A 37 3.45 -0.49 0.42
N TYR A 38 4.13 -1.62 0.63
CA TYR A 38 4.76 -2.39 -0.43
C TYR A 38 4.57 -3.90 -0.23
N TYR A 39 4.22 -4.57 -1.32
CA TYR A 39 3.82 -5.97 -1.32
C TYR A 39 4.91 -6.89 -1.88
N LEU A 40 5.13 -8.02 -1.21
CA LEU A 40 6.25 -8.93 -1.42
C LEU A 40 5.85 -10.29 -2.02
N TRP A 41 4.60 -10.46 -2.46
CA TRP A 41 3.98 -11.77 -2.62
C TRP A 41 3.61 -12.14 -4.06
N HIS A 42 3.97 -11.34 -5.07
CA HIS A 42 3.72 -11.66 -6.47
C HIS A 42 4.45 -12.94 -6.87
N GLY A 43 3.66 -13.94 -7.30
CA GLY A 43 4.16 -15.27 -7.65
C GLY A 43 4.45 -16.19 -6.46
N TYR A 44 4.24 -15.74 -5.22
CA TYR A 44 4.48 -16.56 -4.03
C TYR A 44 3.40 -17.63 -3.84
N HIS A 45 2.13 -17.26 -4.06
CA HIS A 45 0.98 -18.16 -3.91
C HIS A 45 0.55 -18.86 -5.20
N GLY A 46 1.38 -18.78 -6.25
CA GLY A 46 1.13 -19.41 -7.54
C GLY A 46 1.52 -18.55 -8.72
N THR A 47 1.80 -19.21 -9.85
CA THR A 47 2.20 -18.58 -11.13
C THR A 47 1.37 -19.11 -12.31
N GLN A 48 0.16 -19.59 -12.04
CA GLN A 48 -0.71 -20.22 -13.06
C GLN A 48 -1.36 -19.21 -14.02
N GLY A 49 -1.37 -17.92 -13.64
CA GLY A 49 -1.83 -16.84 -14.49
C GLY A 49 -0.83 -16.44 -15.60
N PRO A 50 -0.84 -15.18 -16.06
CA PRO A 50 -1.60 -14.06 -15.51
C PRO A 50 -3.09 -14.17 -15.83
N TYR A 51 -3.92 -14.04 -14.79
CA TYR A 51 -5.35 -13.75 -14.90
C TYR A 51 -5.52 -12.27 -14.59
N ASP A 52 -6.35 -11.57 -15.36
CA ASP A 52 -6.49 -10.12 -15.30
C ASP A 52 -7.98 -9.75 -15.37
N ILE A 53 -8.49 -9.10 -14.33
CA ILE A 53 -9.90 -8.77 -14.17
C ILE A 53 -10.36 -7.85 -15.31
N THR A 54 -9.57 -6.84 -15.68
CA THR A 54 -9.90 -5.94 -16.78
C THR A 54 -10.12 -6.73 -18.07
N LYS A 55 -9.20 -7.63 -18.41
CA LYS A 55 -9.30 -8.48 -19.62
C LYS A 55 -10.45 -9.50 -19.55
N ILE A 56 -10.77 -9.99 -18.35
CA ILE A 56 -11.89 -10.92 -18.12
C ILE A 56 -13.22 -10.19 -18.35
N LEU A 57 -13.37 -8.98 -17.83
CA LEU A 57 -14.59 -8.17 -18.00
C LEU A 57 -14.77 -7.66 -19.42
N GLU A 58 -13.69 -7.44 -20.17
CA GLU A 58 -13.76 -7.19 -21.62
C GLU A 58 -14.34 -8.39 -22.39
N GLN A 59 -14.01 -9.62 -21.97
CA GLN A 59 -14.50 -10.85 -22.60
C GLN A 59 -15.93 -11.18 -22.18
N ASP A 60 -16.26 -11.00 -20.90
CA ASP A 60 -17.59 -11.19 -20.34
C ASP A 60 -17.92 -10.07 -19.34
N PRO A 61 -18.62 -9.00 -19.78
CA PRO A 61 -18.99 -7.88 -18.91
C PRO A 61 -19.90 -8.26 -17.74
N ASN A 62 -20.51 -9.45 -17.75
CA ASN A 62 -21.36 -9.95 -16.67
C ASN A 62 -20.64 -10.99 -15.78
N ALA A 63 -19.33 -11.20 -15.94
CA ALA A 63 -18.58 -12.22 -15.22
C ALA A 63 -18.68 -12.10 -13.70
N MET A 64 -18.76 -10.87 -13.15
CA MET A 64 -18.94 -10.66 -11.70
C MET A 64 -20.24 -11.30 -11.17
N ASN A 65 -21.31 -11.33 -11.96
CA ASN A 65 -22.58 -11.97 -11.58
C ASN A 65 -22.62 -13.48 -11.92
N ASN A 66 -21.55 -14.02 -12.50
CA ASN A 66 -21.47 -15.41 -12.94
C ASN A 66 -20.09 -16.01 -12.63
N ALA A 67 -19.94 -16.56 -11.42
CA ALA A 67 -18.73 -17.25 -10.99
C ALA A 67 -18.37 -18.51 -11.83
N ASP A 68 -19.30 -18.98 -12.67
CA ASP A 68 -19.09 -20.09 -13.61
C ASP A 68 -18.79 -19.62 -15.04
N SER A 69 -18.61 -18.31 -15.27
CA SER A 69 -18.20 -17.79 -16.57
C SER A 69 -16.90 -18.44 -17.02
N PRO A 70 -16.79 -18.90 -18.27
CA PRO A 70 -15.57 -19.50 -18.80
C PRO A 70 -14.42 -18.48 -18.94
N ALA A 71 -14.69 -17.18 -18.76
CA ALA A 71 -13.67 -16.14 -18.74
C ALA A 71 -12.86 -16.16 -17.43
N TRP A 72 -13.46 -16.62 -16.32
CA TRP A 72 -12.73 -16.79 -15.06
C TRP A 72 -11.75 -17.96 -15.12
N PRO A 73 -10.63 -17.89 -14.38
CA PRO A 73 -9.74 -19.03 -14.25
C PRO A 73 -10.40 -20.24 -13.57
N PRO A 74 -9.84 -21.43 -13.76
CA PRO A 74 -10.28 -22.63 -13.07
C PRO A 74 -10.28 -22.46 -11.54
N LYS A 75 -11.35 -22.97 -10.89
CA LYS A 75 -11.65 -22.77 -9.46
C LYS A 75 -11.34 -23.99 -8.57
N GLU A 76 -10.45 -24.87 -9.03
CA GLU A 76 -9.97 -26.01 -8.25
C GLU A 76 -9.15 -25.54 -7.03
N HIS A 77 -8.53 -24.38 -7.16
CA HIS A 77 -7.88 -23.62 -6.08
C HIS A 77 -8.46 -22.20 -6.05
N THR A 78 -7.96 -21.36 -5.13
CA THR A 78 -8.24 -19.92 -5.14
C THR A 78 -7.16 -19.22 -5.98
N PRO A 79 -7.39 -18.93 -7.27
CA PRO A 79 -6.41 -18.24 -8.09
C PRO A 79 -6.27 -16.77 -7.66
N LEU A 80 -5.12 -16.20 -7.95
CA LEU A 80 -4.88 -14.77 -7.81
C LEU A 80 -5.09 -14.07 -9.14
N LEU A 81 -5.84 -12.98 -9.12
CA LEU A 81 -6.18 -12.17 -10.28
C LEU A 81 -5.49 -10.82 -10.18
N HIS A 82 -4.91 -10.35 -11.28
CA HIS A 82 -4.48 -8.97 -11.36
C HIS A 82 -5.70 -8.08 -11.61
N TRP A 83 -5.80 -6.91 -10.97
CA TRP A 83 -6.88 -5.95 -11.31
C TRP A 83 -6.62 -5.23 -12.64
N GLY A 84 -5.35 -5.11 -13.05
CA GLY A 84 -4.92 -4.58 -14.33
C GLY A 84 -3.46 -4.96 -14.65
N GLU A 85 -2.89 -4.39 -15.73
CA GLU A 85 -1.52 -4.71 -16.15
C GLU A 85 -0.49 -3.66 -15.67
N PRO A 86 0.46 -4.03 -14.79
CA PRO A 86 1.54 -3.14 -14.38
C PRO A 86 2.39 -2.67 -15.56
N MET A 87 3.00 -1.48 -15.46
CA MET A 87 3.88 -0.95 -16.51
C MET A 87 5.03 -1.93 -16.83
N PHE A 88 5.55 -2.62 -15.82
CA PHE A 88 6.60 -3.62 -15.95
C PHE A 88 6.11 -5.04 -16.30
N GLY A 89 4.81 -5.18 -16.62
CA GLY A 89 4.17 -6.47 -16.89
C GLY A 89 3.89 -7.27 -15.62
N TYR A 90 3.36 -8.49 -15.76
CA TYR A 90 3.04 -9.35 -14.63
C TYR A 90 4.31 -9.98 -14.04
N TYR A 91 4.96 -9.26 -13.12
CA TYR A 91 6.27 -9.62 -12.58
C TYR A 91 6.19 -10.43 -11.28
N LEU A 92 7.29 -11.10 -10.94
CA LEU A 92 7.47 -11.78 -9.66
C LEU A 92 8.09 -10.82 -8.63
N SER A 93 7.73 -10.94 -7.35
CA SER A 93 8.34 -10.14 -6.26
C SER A 93 9.80 -10.49 -5.99
N THR A 94 10.37 -11.44 -6.74
CA THR A 94 11.78 -11.82 -6.72
C THR A 94 12.48 -11.55 -8.06
N ASP A 95 11.95 -10.68 -8.92
CA ASP A 95 12.61 -10.28 -10.16
C ASP A 95 13.54 -9.07 -9.91
N PRO A 96 14.88 -9.25 -9.86
CA PRO A 96 15.81 -8.15 -9.64
C PRO A 96 15.70 -7.01 -10.65
N TRP A 97 15.27 -7.27 -11.89
CA TRP A 97 15.15 -6.19 -12.88
C TRP A 97 14.03 -5.23 -12.50
N VAL A 98 12.86 -5.76 -12.11
CA VAL A 98 11.72 -4.94 -11.65
C VAL A 98 12.03 -4.28 -10.30
N LEU A 99 12.55 -5.03 -9.34
CA LEU A 99 12.89 -4.48 -8.02
C LEU A 99 13.89 -3.31 -8.11
N ARG A 100 14.86 -3.36 -9.03
CA ARG A 100 15.77 -2.23 -9.30
C ARG A 100 15.02 -1.01 -9.80
N ARG A 101 14.07 -1.18 -10.72
CA ARG A 101 13.24 -0.07 -11.21
C ARG A 101 12.39 0.54 -10.11
N HIS A 102 11.78 -0.28 -9.25
CA HIS A 102 11.06 0.21 -8.08
C HIS A 102 11.96 1.04 -7.17
N VAL A 103 13.15 0.53 -6.81
CA VAL A 103 14.10 1.25 -5.96
C VAL A 103 14.56 2.57 -6.60
N GLU A 104 14.84 2.59 -7.90
CA GLU A 104 15.15 3.83 -8.63
C GLU A 104 14.01 4.84 -8.58
N MET A 105 12.77 4.38 -8.76
CA MET A 105 11.58 5.22 -8.67
C MET A 105 11.36 5.79 -7.26
N PHE A 106 11.61 4.98 -6.22
CA PHE A 106 11.49 5.42 -4.82
C PHE A 106 12.55 6.45 -4.45
N ILE A 107 13.80 6.23 -4.89
CA ILE A 107 14.89 7.19 -4.71
C ILE A 107 14.57 8.51 -5.43
N ALA A 108 14.09 8.44 -6.68
CA ALA A 108 13.72 9.62 -7.45
C ALA A 108 12.52 10.39 -6.84
N ALA A 109 11.59 9.66 -6.22
CA ALA A 109 10.44 10.25 -5.54
C ALA A 109 10.77 10.83 -4.16
N GLY A 110 11.84 10.36 -3.52
CA GLY A 110 12.20 10.74 -2.16
C GLY A 110 11.39 10.01 -1.09
N VAL A 111 10.98 8.76 -1.35
CA VAL A 111 10.36 7.87 -0.35
C VAL A 111 11.40 7.50 0.70
N ASP A 112 11.04 7.60 1.98
CA ASP A 112 11.98 7.33 3.09
C ASP A 112 11.93 5.89 3.57
N VAL A 113 10.75 5.27 3.53
CA VAL A 113 10.50 3.95 4.15
C VAL A 113 9.56 3.12 3.30
N LEU A 114 9.91 1.86 3.10
CA LEU A 114 8.99 0.83 2.62
C LEU A 114 8.41 0.07 3.81
N PHE A 115 7.08 0.07 3.92
CA PHE A 115 6.34 -0.73 4.88
C PHE A 115 5.91 -2.02 4.20
N PHE A 116 6.52 -3.13 4.57
CA PHE A 116 6.27 -4.43 3.96
C PHE A 116 5.04 -5.10 4.54
N ASP A 117 4.10 -5.45 3.67
CA ASP A 117 2.96 -6.27 4.04
C ASP A 117 3.42 -7.68 4.43
N VAL A 118 3.19 -8.03 5.69
CA VAL A 118 3.26 -9.40 6.22
C VAL A 118 2.01 -9.69 7.06
N THR A 119 0.86 -9.15 6.64
CA THR A 119 -0.41 -9.31 7.36
C THR A 119 -1.06 -10.68 7.10
N ASN A 120 -0.70 -11.32 6.00
CA ASN A 120 -1.34 -12.55 5.50
C ASN A 120 -0.70 -13.86 5.98
N GLY A 121 0.11 -13.81 7.04
CA GLY A 121 0.71 -15.01 7.66
C GLY A 121 1.91 -15.62 6.96
N PHE A 122 2.52 -14.86 6.06
CA PHE A 122 3.82 -15.15 5.47
C PHE A 122 4.74 -13.94 5.62
N THR A 123 6.03 -14.19 5.80
CA THR A 123 7.05 -13.13 5.89
C THR A 123 7.73 -12.83 4.56
N TYR A 124 7.54 -13.69 3.54
CA TYR A 124 8.11 -13.54 2.20
C TYR A 124 9.65 -13.38 2.17
N LYS A 125 10.36 -14.20 2.96
CA LYS A 125 11.83 -14.15 3.14
C LYS A 125 12.64 -13.95 1.87
N LYS A 126 12.39 -14.76 0.85
CA LYS A 126 13.12 -14.67 -0.42
C LYS A 126 12.92 -13.29 -1.08
N SER A 127 11.70 -12.77 -1.07
CA SER A 127 11.35 -11.48 -1.66
C SER A 127 12.04 -10.32 -0.92
N TYR A 128 11.91 -10.22 0.41
CA TYR A 128 12.54 -9.11 1.13
C TYR A 128 14.07 -9.17 1.10
N LEU A 129 14.69 -10.36 1.13
CA LEU A 129 16.15 -10.47 1.04
C LEU A 129 16.66 -10.04 -0.34
N THR A 130 15.96 -10.41 -1.41
CA THR A 130 16.30 -9.96 -2.77
C THR A 130 16.23 -8.43 -2.88
N LEU A 131 15.19 -7.82 -2.29
CA LEU A 131 15.04 -6.37 -2.25
C LEU A 131 16.10 -5.70 -1.36
N PHE A 132 16.46 -6.29 -0.22
CA PHE A 132 17.50 -5.78 0.67
C PHE A 132 18.87 -5.73 0.00
N GLU A 133 19.24 -6.75 -0.79
CA GLU A 133 20.47 -6.74 -1.58
C GLU A 133 20.51 -5.53 -2.52
N ILE A 134 19.40 -5.23 -3.19
CA ILE A 134 19.29 -4.08 -4.10
C ILE A 134 19.32 -2.76 -3.32
N LEU A 135 18.56 -2.62 -2.23
CA LEU A 135 18.57 -1.41 -1.40
C LEU A 135 19.98 -1.10 -0.86
N ARG A 136 20.67 -2.12 -0.32
CA ARG A 136 22.06 -2.00 0.14
C ARG A 136 22.99 -1.59 -1.01
N GLU A 137 22.80 -2.16 -2.21
CA GLU A 137 23.61 -1.78 -3.38
C GLU A 137 23.47 -0.28 -3.70
N TYR A 138 22.24 0.25 -3.77
CA TYR A 138 22.03 1.68 -4.03
C TYR A 138 22.54 2.54 -2.86
N GLN A 139 22.36 2.11 -1.61
CA GLN A 139 22.90 2.80 -0.44
C GLN A 139 24.44 2.88 -0.49
N ASN A 140 25.13 1.78 -0.83
CA ASN A 140 26.58 1.73 -0.96
C ASN A 140 27.11 2.60 -2.12
N LYS A 141 26.28 2.82 -3.14
CA LYS A 141 26.55 3.79 -4.22
C LYS A 141 26.28 5.24 -3.82
N GLY A 142 25.83 5.49 -2.59
CA GLY A 142 25.61 6.83 -2.04
C GLY A 142 24.22 7.41 -2.30
N PHE A 143 23.27 6.60 -2.81
CA PHE A 143 21.88 7.00 -2.94
C PHE A 143 21.13 6.89 -1.61
N ALA A 144 20.12 7.73 -1.43
CA ALA A 144 19.18 7.69 -0.32
C ALA A 144 18.11 6.62 -0.60
N ALA A 145 18.53 5.35 -0.64
CA ALA A 145 17.62 4.23 -0.76
C ALA A 145 16.68 4.18 0.48
N PRO A 146 15.39 3.85 0.30
CA PRO A 146 14.45 3.74 1.41
C PRO A 146 14.93 2.78 2.50
N LYS A 147 14.59 3.12 3.75
CA LYS A 147 14.63 2.19 4.88
C LYS A 147 13.44 1.24 4.82
N VAL A 148 13.42 0.26 5.73
CA VAL A 148 12.41 -0.81 5.72
C VAL A 148 11.79 -1.02 7.09
N CYS A 149 10.49 -1.27 7.11
CA CYS A 149 9.71 -1.60 8.29
C CYS A 149 8.71 -2.71 7.92
N PHE A 150 8.42 -3.63 8.84
CA PHE A 150 7.42 -4.67 8.62
C PHE A 150 6.08 -4.29 9.25
N TYR A 151 5.01 -4.61 8.54
CA TYR A 151 3.64 -4.35 8.93
C TYR A 151 2.88 -5.67 9.10
N THR A 152 2.42 -5.96 10.32
CA THR A 152 1.70 -7.19 10.64
C THR A 152 0.19 -6.95 10.73
N ALA A 153 -0.61 -8.01 10.68
CA ALA A 153 -2.07 -7.89 10.78
C ALA A 153 -2.51 -7.20 12.10
N PRO A 154 -3.62 -6.43 12.11
CA PRO A 154 -4.23 -5.87 13.32
C PRO A 154 -4.72 -6.92 14.33
N GLY A 155 -4.93 -8.17 13.91
CA GLY A 155 -5.30 -9.25 14.82
C GLY A 155 -4.27 -9.43 15.94
N ILE A 156 -4.70 -9.35 17.21
CA ILE A 156 -3.82 -9.57 18.37
C ILE A 156 -3.51 -11.05 18.62
N ARG A 157 -4.25 -11.94 17.95
CA ARG A 157 -4.03 -13.39 17.88
C ARG A 157 -3.91 -13.80 16.41
N GLY A 158 -3.25 -14.93 16.16
CA GLY A 158 -3.11 -15.48 14.83
C GLY A 158 -1.75 -15.18 14.20
N CYS A 159 -1.76 -15.04 12.88
CA CYS A 159 -0.54 -15.11 12.06
C CYS A 159 0.49 -14.02 12.35
N GLY A 160 0.08 -12.85 12.86
CA GLY A 160 1.00 -11.74 13.13
C GLY A 160 2.04 -12.04 14.21
N THR A 161 1.73 -12.83 15.24
CA THR A 161 2.72 -13.26 16.23
C THR A 161 3.75 -14.20 15.60
N GLY A 162 3.29 -15.17 14.81
CA GLY A 162 4.16 -16.11 14.11
C GLY A 162 5.11 -15.38 13.14
N ASN A 163 4.57 -14.47 12.33
CA ASN A 163 5.38 -13.67 11.41
C ASN A 163 6.44 -12.83 12.13
N LEU A 164 6.10 -12.19 13.26
CA LEU A 164 7.07 -11.44 14.05
C LEU A 164 8.19 -12.34 14.60
N MET A 165 7.86 -13.51 15.14
CA MET A 165 8.86 -14.45 15.64
C MET A 165 9.78 -14.95 14.51
N THR A 166 9.22 -15.30 13.35
CA THR A 166 10.02 -15.67 12.17
C THR A 166 10.92 -14.52 11.73
N LEU A 167 10.44 -13.28 11.69
CA LEU A 167 11.27 -12.12 11.37
C LEU A 167 12.37 -11.88 12.43
N TRP A 168 12.07 -12.11 13.71
CA TRP A 168 13.06 -12.02 14.77
C TRP A 168 14.22 -12.98 14.52
N GLU A 169 13.92 -14.27 14.40
CA GLU A 169 14.90 -15.34 14.19
C GLU A 169 15.68 -15.17 12.88
N ASP A 170 15.00 -14.80 11.80
CA ASP A 170 15.60 -14.77 10.46
C ASP A 170 16.36 -13.49 10.13
N LEU A 171 16.03 -12.37 10.78
CA LEU A 171 16.48 -11.03 10.36
C LEU A 171 17.05 -10.20 11.52
N TYR A 172 16.27 -10.01 12.58
CA TYR A 172 16.61 -9.02 13.61
C TYR A 172 17.63 -9.54 14.63
N GLU A 173 17.45 -10.75 15.14
CA GLU A 173 18.38 -11.36 16.10
C GLU A 173 19.79 -11.52 15.51
N PRO A 174 19.98 -11.99 14.25
CA PRO A 174 21.31 -12.10 13.68
C PRO A 174 21.89 -10.76 13.19
N GLY A 175 21.13 -9.65 13.29
CA GLY A 175 21.60 -8.32 12.88
C GLY A 175 21.67 -8.10 11.37
N LEU A 176 20.97 -8.89 10.57
CA LEU A 176 21.08 -8.83 9.11
C LEU A 176 20.50 -7.52 8.56
N TYR A 177 21.26 -6.83 7.73
CA TYR A 177 20.86 -5.57 7.08
C TYR A 177 20.42 -4.47 8.06
N SER A 178 21.03 -4.41 9.26
CA SER A 178 20.67 -3.43 10.29
C SER A 178 20.78 -1.97 9.87
N GLU A 179 21.59 -1.68 8.86
CA GLU A 179 21.70 -0.37 8.21
C GLU A 179 20.45 0.04 7.42
N LEU A 180 19.60 -0.92 7.02
CA LEU A 180 18.36 -0.68 6.28
C LEU A 180 17.14 -0.52 7.18
N TRP A 181 17.19 -0.95 8.44
CA TRP A 181 16.04 -0.91 9.34
C TRP A 181 15.61 0.54 9.60
N PHE A 182 14.32 0.81 9.42
CA PHE A 182 13.76 2.10 9.79
C PHE A 182 13.71 2.22 11.31
N ARG A 183 14.28 3.30 11.83
CA ARG A 183 14.29 3.62 13.26
C ARG A 183 13.34 4.77 13.55
N TRP A 184 12.57 4.62 14.62
CA TRP A 184 11.67 5.63 15.15
C TRP A 184 11.88 5.74 16.66
N LYS A 185 12.00 6.96 17.21
CA LYS A 185 12.38 7.18 18.62
C LYS A 185 13.60 6.30 19.02
N ASP A 186 14.65 6.33 18.19
CA ASP A 186 15.93 5.62 18.29
C ASP A 186 15.94 4.08 18.19
N LYS A 187 14.78 3.42 18.18
CA LYS A 187 14.67 1.95 18.04
C LYS A 187 14.14 1.54 16.66
N PRO A 188 14.46 0.34 16.15
CA PRO A 188 13.77 -0.22 14.98
C PRO A 188 12.26 -0.19 15.19
N LEU A 189 11.51 0.28 14.19
CA LEU A 189 10.05 0.31 14.23
C LEU A 189 9.47 -1.03 13.77
N MET A 190 8.46 -1.50 14.49
CA MET A 190 7.61 -2.62 14.08
C MET A 190 6.14 -2.21 14.16
N ILE A 191 5.40 -2.33 13.06
CA ILE A 191 3.95 -2.12 13.07
C ILE A 191 3.27 -3.44 13.49
N CYS A 192 3.03 -3.54 14.78
CA CYS A 192 2.56 -4.73 15.46
C CYS A 192 2.00 -4.35 16.83
N HIS A 193 0.94 -5.03 17.25
CA HIS A 193 0.45 -4.92 18.62
C HIS A 193 1.50 -5.46 19.62
N SER A 194 2.11 -4.57 20.39
CA SER A 194 3.04 -4.92 21.46
C SER A 194 2.41 -5.77 22.57
N ILE A 195 1.07 -5.77 22.69
CA ILE A 195 0.32 -6.60 23.66
C ILE A 195 0.32 -8.10 23.32
N ARG A 196 0.86 -8.49 22.16
CA ARG A 196 1.08 -9.92 21.83
C ARG A 196 1.97 -10.58 22.90
N SER A 197 1.84 -11.90 23.02
CA SER A 197 2.71 -12.69 23.90
C SER A 197 4.10 -12.83 23.27
N LEU A 198 5.01 -11.92 23.65
CA LEU A 198 6.38 -11.82 23.13
C LEU A 198 7.39 -11.92 24.28
N PRO A 199 8.60 -12.48 24.04
CA PRO A 199 9.74 -12.37 24.95
C PRO A 199 10.12 -10.90 25.23
N ASP A 200 10.62 -10.62 26.43
CA ASP A 200 10.98 -9.26 26.86
C ASP A 200 12.10 -8.66 26.00
N GLU A 201 13.07 -9.46 25.58
CA GLU A 201 14.14 -9.01 24.68
C GLU A 201 13.60 -8.44 23.36
N ILE A 202 12.53 -9.04 22.82
CA ILE A 202 11.88 -8.56 21.60
C ILE A 202 11.12 -7.28 21.90
N ARG A 203 10.37 -7.21 23.01
CA ARG A 203 9.62 -6.01 23.43
C ARG A 203 10.54 -4.81 23.59
N ASP A 204 11.71 -5.00 24.19
CA ASP A 204 12.68 -3.94 24.46
C ASP A 204 13.47 -3.53 23.23
N PHE A 205 13.62 -4.41 22.24
CA PHE A 205 14.36 -4.12 21.01
C PHE A 205 13.64 -3.11 20.11
N PHE A 206 12.33 -3.25 19.93
CA PHE A 206 11.54 -2.43 19.02
C PHE A 206 10.93 -1.20 19.71
N THR A 207 10.63 -0.18 18.90
CA THR A 207 9.49 0.70 19.17
C THR A 207 8.27 0.19 18.41
N TRP A 208 7.09 0.38 18.98
CA TRP A 208 5.87 -0.31 18.55
C TRP A 208 4.80 0.68 18.14
N ARG A 209 4.14 0.41 17.02
CA ARG A 209 2.86 1.03 16.68
C ARG A 209 1.85 -0.06 16.36
N ALA A 210 0.68 0.01 16.98
CA ALA A 210 -0.40 -0.91 16.69
C ALA A 210 -0.92 -0.66 15.26
N PRO A 211 -1.14 -1.71 14.45
CA PRO A 211 -1.79 -1.57 13.16
C PRO A 211 -3.31 -1.48 13.32
N THR A 212 -3.97 -0.69 12.47
CA THR A 212 -5.43 -0.70 12.29
C THR A 212 -5.77 -0.54 10.81
N TRP A 213 -6.86 -1.18 10.37
CA TRP A 213 -7.37 -1.04 8.99
C TRP A 213 -8.18 0.24 8.78
N CYS A 214 -8.62 0.88 9.86
CA CYS A 214 -9.47 2.06 9.81
C CYS A 214 -8.88 3.13 10.75
N ASP A 215 -9.75 4.02 11.25
CA ASP A 215 -9.37 5.07 12.18
C ASP A 215 -8.52 4.57 13.38
N PRO A 216 -7.46 5.31 13.75
CA PRO A 216 -6.68 5.05 14.94
C PRO A 216 -7.51 5.47 16.17
N LYS A 217 -7.96 4.49 16.96
CA LYS A 217 -8.83 4.72 18.14
C LYS A 217 -8.05 4.96 19.43
N GLU A 218 -6.79 4.54 19.48
CA GLU A 218 -5.95 4.59 20.67
C GLU A 218 -4.58 5.20 20.33
N PRO A 219 -3.89 5.85 21.28
CA PRO A 219 -2.51 6.30 21.10
C PRO A 219 -1.58 5.20 20.60
N ASN A 220 -0.50 5.58 19.89
CA ASN A 220 0.47 4.67 19.30
C ASN A 220 -0.14 3.62 18.35
N THR A 221 -1.25 3.98 17.70
CA THR A 221 -1.89 3.17 16.65
C THR A 221 -1.77 3.91 15.33
N TRP A 222 -1.07 3.32 14.36
CA TRP A 222 -0.93 3.91 13.02
C TRP A 222 -1.97 3.34 12.09
N ALA A 223 -2.56 4.23 11.30
CA ALA A 223 -3.66 3.90 10.42
C ALA A 223 -3.14 3.36 9.09
N TRP A 224 -3.84 2.37 8.54
CA TRP A 224 -3.69 2.01 7.13
C TRP A 224 -4.62 2.86 6.24
N GLU A 225 -5.81 3.19 6.76
CA GLU A 225 -6.84 4.02 6.14
C GLU A 225 -7.63 4.77 7.20
N GLY A 226 -8.37 5.83 6.85
CA GLY A 226 -9.33 6.48 7.74
C GLY A 226 -10.52 7.09 6.99
N ASN A 227 -11.70 7.09 7.62
CA ASN A 227 -12.90 7.73 7.07
C ASN A 227 -13.77 8.44 8.14
N PRO A 228 -13.76 9.78 8.22
CA PRO A 228 -12.85 10.69 7.49
C PRO A 228 -11.38 10.39 7.84
N GLN A 229 -10.45 10.85 7.01
CA GLN A 229 -9.01 10.68 7.27
C GLN A 229 -8.65 11.29 8.63
N LYS A 230 -7.93 10.54 9.47
CA LYS A 230 -7.58 10.94 10.83
C LYS A 230 -6.10 10.80 11.08
N THR A 231 -5.55 11.76 11.80
CA THR A 231 -4.16 11.75 12.26
C THR A 231 -4.03 10.87 13.50
N ALA A 232 -3.16 9.88 13.44
CA ALA A 232 -2.73 9.09 14.59
C ALA A 232 -1.92 9.95 15.57
N VAL A 233 -2.01 9.63 16.85
CA VAL A 233 -1.30 10.34 17.92
C VAL A 233 -0.40 9.41 18.74
N ASP A 234 0.66 9.94 19.30
CA ASP A 234 1.54 9.24 20.23
C ASP A 234 0.94 9.15 21.64
N GLU A 235 1.66 8.51 22.58
CA GLU A 235 1.25 8.35 23.98
C GLU A 235 0.91 9.66 24.72
N ASN A 236 1.42 10.81 24.24
CA ASN A 236 1.18 12.12 24.81
C ASN A 236 0.06 12.89 24.10
N GLY A 237 -0.58 12.28 23.10
CA GLY A 237 -1.59 12.93 22.27
C GLY A 237 -1.00 13.83 21.17
N SER A 238 0.30 13.74 20.88
CA SER A 238 0.92 14.53 19.82
C SER A 238 0.68 13.87 18.46
N PRO A 239 0.33 14.62 17.40
CA PRO A 239 0.22 14.09 16.03
C PRO A 239 1.49 13.35 15.58
N GLU A 240 1.34 12.16 15.01
CA GLU A 240 2.49 11.32 14.63
C GLU A 240 2.42 10.81 13.19
N GLU A 241 1.29 10.27 12.75
CA GLU A 241 1.13 9.63 11.45
C GLU A 241 -0.22 9.99 10.79
N ILE A 242 -0.26 10.06 9.47
CA ILE A 242 -1.51 10.13 8.71
C ILE A 242 -1.46 9.27 7.45
N ALA A 243 -2.47 8.41 7.29
CA ALA A 243 -2.62 7.53 6.14
C ALA A 243 -3.21 8.29 4.96
N VAL A 244 -2.63 8.14 3.78
CA VAL A 244 -3.03 8.81 2.53
C VAL A 244 -3.32 7.75 1.48
N ASN A 245 -4.57 7.72 1.01
CA ASN A 245 -5.10 6.67 0.13
C ASN A 245 -5.61 7.26 -1.20
N VAL A 246 -5.63 6.44 -2.25
CA VAL A 246 -6.18 6.83 -3.57
C VAL A 246 -7.58 6.29 -3.82
N CYS A 247 -7.97 5.29 -3.04
CA CYS A 247 -9.24 4.60 -3.09
C CYS A 247 -9.53 4.06 -1.68
N ARG A 248 -10.80 3.96 -1.30
CA ARG A 248 -11.20 3.44 0.01
C ARG A 248 -12.60 2.87 0.02
N VAL A 249 -12.86 1.91 0.90
CA VAL A 249 -14.25 1.52 1.20
C VAL A 249 -14.92 2.70 1.88
N ALA A 250 -16.14 3.05 1.47
CA ALA A 250 -16.94 4.01 2.20
C ALA A 250 -17.38 3.36 3.52
N CYS A 251 -16.50 3.30 4.51
CA CYS A 251 -16.89 3.05 5.89
C CYS A 251 -17.68 4.28 6.35
N ALA A 252 -18.90 4.49 5.86
CA ALA A 252 -19.72 5.59 6.33
C ALA A 252 -19.95 5.38 7.83
N GLU A 253 -19.90 6.46 8.61
CA GLU A 253 -20.29 6.45 10.01
C GLU A 253 -21.64 5.73 10.14
N GLY A 254 -21.66 4.58 10.82
CA GLY A 254 -22.86 3.76 10.99
C GLY A 254 -22.93 2.46 10.18
N TYR A 255 -21.99 2.17 9.30
CA TYR A 255 -21.77 0.78 8.87
C TYR A 255 -21.05 0.04 10.00
N ASP A 256 -21.81 -0.77 10.73
CA ASP A 256 -21.25 -1.73 11.68
C ASP A 256 -20.36 -2.71 10.90
N THR A 257 -19.04 -2.58 11.07
CA THR A 257 -18.05 -3.48 10.48
C THR A 257 -18.05 -4.87 11.14
N GLN A 258 -19.11 -5.24 11.88
CA GLN A 258 -19.35 -6.61 12.29
C GLN A 258 -19.68 -7.48 11.07
N GLY A 259 -18.62 -8.00 10.46
CA GLY A 259 -18.67 -8.90 9.32
C GLY A 259 -18.21 -8.19 8.05
N THR A 260 -16.95 -8.41 7.67
CA THR A 260 -16.31 -7.96 6.44
C THR A 260 -17.01 -8.53 5.19
N THR A 261 -18.16 -7.96 4.83
CA THR A 261 -18.93 -8.32 3.63
C THR A 261 -18.68 -7.38 2.44
N VAL A 262 -18.14 -6.19 2.70
CA VAL A 262 -17.84 -5.19 1.66
C VAL A 262 -16.36 -5.21 1.34
N GLY A 263 -16.04 -5.50 0.08
CA GLY A 263 -14.72 -5.36 -0.52
C GLY A 263 -14.76 -4.39 -1.69
N MET A 264 -13.62 -4.15 -2.33
CA MET A 264 -13.54 -3.27 -3.50
C MET A 264 -14.41 -3.76 -4.66
N GLY A 265 -14.46 -5.08 -4.87
CA GLY A 265 -15.31 -5.72 -5.88
C GLY A 265 -16.80 -5.56 -5.61
N SER A 266 -17.21 -5.16 -4.40
CA SER A 266 -18.62 -4.88 -4.10
C SER A 266 -19.18 -3.71 -4.91
N ALA A 267 -18.31 -2.84 -5.46
CA ALA A 267 -18.71 -1.80 -6.39
C ALA A 267 -19.43 -2.35 -7.65
N ALA A 268 -19.08 -3.57 -8.09
CA ALA A 268 -19.76 -4.25 -9.20
C ALA A 268 -21.25 -4.52 -8.93
N TYR A 269 -21.65 -4.58 -7.65
CA TYR A 269 -23.01 -4.80 -7.19
C TYR A 269 -23.69 -3.52 -6.68
N GLY A 270 -23.11 -2.35 -6.98
CA GLY A 270 -23.68 -1.05 -6.61
C GLY A 270 -23.44 -0.62 -5.16
N VAL A 271 -22.56 -1.32 -4.42
CA VAL A 271 -22.14 -0.86 -3.09
C VAL A 271 -21.32 0.42 -3.23
N PRO A 272 -21.61 1.49 -2.46
CA PRO A 272 -20.86 2.74 -2.56
C PRO A 272 -19.43 2.54 -2.06
N VAL A 273 -18.47 2.52 -2.98
CA VAL A 273 -17.03 2.53 -2.70
C VAL A 273 -16.47 3.87 -3.18
N MET A 274 -15.59 4.51 -2.40
CA MET A 274 -14.95 5.76 -2.80
C MET A 274 -13.75 5.43 -3.68
N GLY A 275 -14.00 5.39 -4.97
CA GLY A 275 -13.00 5.15 -6.01
C GLY A 275 -12.04 6.33 -6.22
N ARG A 276 -11.07 6.13 -7.11
CA ARG A 276 -10.08 7.14 -7.54
C ARG A 276 -10.70 8.45 -8.03
N SER A 277 -11.86 8.36 -8.67
CA SER A 277 -12.59 9.51 -9.23
C SER A 277 -13.47 10.24 -8.20
N TRP A 278 -13.56 9.77 -6.95
CA TRP A 278 -14.38 10.38 -5.93
C TRP A 278 -13.82 11.74 -5.49
N HIS A 279 -14.67 12.77 -5.45
CA HIS A 279 -14.38 14.06 -4.81
C HIS A 279 -15.65 14.85 -4.51
N ASP A 280 -15.55 15.81 -3.59
CA ASP A 280 -16.64 16.71 -3.21
C ASP A 280 -17.95 15.94 -2.90
N GLY A 281 -17.81 14.78 -2.26
CA GLY A 281 -18.92 13.92 -1.84
C GLY A 281 -19.61 13.12 -2.94
N HIS A 282 -19.05 13.02 -4.15
CA HIS A 282 -19.62 12.23 -5.25
C HIS A 282 -18.55 11.60 -6.17
N LYS A 283 -18.96 10.62 -6.98
CA LYS A 283 -18.12 10.02 -8.02
C LYS A 283 -18.12 10.90 -9.27
N ASP A 284 -16.96 11.23 -9.82
CA ASP A 284 -16.88 11.89 -11.12
C ASP A 284 -17.17 10.91 -12.26
N THR A 285 -17.89 11.38 -13.29
CA THR A 285 -18.44 10.53 -14.37
C THR A 285 -17.73 10.67 -15.70
N ARG A 286 -16.64 11.45 -15.79
CA ARG A 286 -15.82 11.54 -16.99
C ARG A 286 -15.20 10.18 -17.30
N GLU A 287 -15.06 9.86 -18.58
CA GLU A 287 -14.54 8.56 -19.04
C GLU A 287 -13.16 8.22 -18.46
N ASN A 288 -12.29 9.22 -18.31
CA ASN A 288 -10.95 9.07 -17.73
C ASN A 288 -10.84 9.65 -16.31
N ALA A 289 -11.94 9.75 -15.56
CA ALA A 289 -11.95 10.39 -14.24
C ALA A 289 -10.99 9.73 -13.23
N SER A 290 -10.87 8.40 -13.30
CA SER A 290 -9.92 7.57 -12.54
C SER A 290 -8.45 7.95 -12.76
N HIS A 291 -8.11 8.72 -13.81
CA HIS A 291 -6.72 9.14 -14.04
C HIS A 291 -6.33 10.34 -13.18
N TYR A 292 -7.30 11.15 -12.75
CA TYR A 292 -7.04 12.45 -12.12
C TYR A 292 -6.64 12.35 -10.65
N GLY A 293 -6.94 11.23 -9.97
CA GLY A 293 -6.63 11.04 -8.56
C GLY A 293 -7.26 12.11 -7.66
N PHE A 294 -8.56 12.38 -7.84
CA PHE A 294 -9.23 13.43 -7.08
C PHE A 294 -9.32 13.08 -5.59
N LEU A 295 -9.66 11.83 -5.27
CA LEU A 295 -9.67 11.37 -3.88
C LEU A 295 -8.28 11.49 -3.26
N PHE A 296 -7.24 11.11 -4.01
CA PHE A 296 -5.86 11.24 -3.56
C PHE A 296 -5.50 12.71 -3.25
N GLU A 297 -5.92 13.66 -4.10
CA GLU A 297 -5.70 15.08 -3.85
C GLU A 297 -6.42 15.58 -2.58
N GLU A 298 -7.64 15.11 -2.29
CA GLU A 298 -8.34 15.44 -1.04
C GLU A 298 -7.60 14.91 0.20
N GLN A 299 -7.11 13.66 0.12
CA GLN A 299 -6.30 13.06 1.19
C GLN A 299 -4.97 13.80 1.37
N ILE A 300 -4.32 14.21 0.27
CA ILE A 300 -3.09 15.02 0.27
C ILE A 300 -3.34 16.37 0.95
N ARG A 301 -4.41 17.08 0.60
CA ARG A 301 -4.73 18.39 1.21
C ARG A 301 -4.91 18.28 2.72
N THR A 302 -5.59 17.23 3.17
CA THR A 302 -5.79 16.95 4.59
C THR A 302 -4.45 16.64 5.26
N ALA A 303 -3.62 15.76 4.70
CA ALA A 303 -2.29 15.45 5.24
C ALA A 303 -1.37 16.68 5.33
N LEU A 304 -1.41 17.57 4.34
CA LEU A 304 -0.65 18.83 4.37
C LEU A 304 -1.17 19.82 5.40
N LYS A 305 -2.47 19.80 5.70
CA LYS A 305 -3.09 20.64 6.72
C LYS A 305 -2.81 20.14 8.13
N GLU A 306 -2.96 18.83 8.36
CA GLU A 306 -2.73 18.20 9.66
C GLU A 306 -1.23 18.13 10.00
N ASP A 307 -0.39 18.07 8.97
CA ASP A 307 1.08 18.22 9.04
C ASP A 307 1.78 17.33 10.10
N PRO A 308 1.46 16.03 10.22
CA PRO A 308 2.16 15.15 11.16
C PRO A 308 3.62 14.89 10.72
N PRO A 309 4.48 14.35 11.59
CA PRO A 309 5.82 13.91 11.24
C PRO A 309 5.87 12.83 10.14
N VAL A 310 4.92 11.90 10.13
CA VAL A 310 4.88 10.76 9.19
C VAL A 310 3.63 10.84 8.31
N ALA A 311 3.80 10.67 7.00
CA ALA A 311 2.70 10.33 6.09
C ALA A 311 2.90 8.90 5.56
N PHE A 312 1.88 8.06 5.67
CA PHE A 312 1.88 6.69 5.18
C PHE A 312 1.04 6.61 3.90
N LEU A 313 1.67 6.27 2.77
CA LEU A 313 0.98 6.11 1.49
C LEU A 313 0.59 4.65 1.29
N CYS A 314 -0.71 4.42 1.17
CA CYS A 314 -1.28 3.14 0.79
C CYS A 314 -1.87 3.27 -0.64
N GLN A 315 -1.31 2.58 -1.65
CA GLN A 315 -0.17 1.65 -1.61
C GLN A 315 0.52 1.50 -2.97
N TRP A 316 1.71 0.89 -3.03
CA TRP A 316 2.48 0.80 -4.28
C TRP A 316 1.96 -0.26 -5.26
N ASN A 317 1.93 -1.54 -4.85
CA ASN A 317 1.87 -2.68 -5.77
C ASN A 317 1.05 -3.89 -5.29
N GLU A 318 -0.09 -3.72 -4.65
CA GLU A 318 -1.09 -4.78 -4.45
C GLU A 318 -1.80 -5.14 -5.75
N TRP A 319 -1.09 -5.63 -6.76
CA TRP A 319 -1.75 -5.86 -8.06
C TRP A 319 -2.75 -7.01 -8.04
N LEU A 320 -2.65 -7.88 -7.03
CA LEU A 320 -3.29 -9.18 -6.99
C LEU A 320 -4.40 -9.22 -5.95
N VAL A 321 -5.49 -9.91 -6.29
CA VAL A 321 -6.60 -10.21 -5.38
C VAL A 321 -7.01 -11.68 -5.52
N PRO A 322 -7.34 -12.39 -4.43
CA PRO A 322 -7.89 -13.73 -4.51
C PRO A 322 -9.25 -13.77 -5.21
N PHE A 323 -9.43 -14.70 -6.14
CA PHE A 323 -10.73 -14.99 -6.75
C PHE A 323 -11.60 -15.80 -5.79
N LEU A 324 -12.45 -15.12 -5.02
CA LEU A 324 -13.31 -15.75 -4.04
C LEU A 324 -14.72 -15.95 -4.61
N THR A 325 -15.24 -17.16 -4.43
CA THR A 325 -16.60 -17.56 -4.79
C THR A 325 -17.26 -18.18 -3.57
N GLN A 326 -18.56 -18.47 -3.63
CA GLN A 326 -19.23 -19.21 -2.56
C GLN A 326 -18.56 -20.57 -2.24
N LYS A 327 -17.84 -21.17 -3.20
CA LYS A 327 -17.12 -22.44 -3.02
C LYS A 327 -15.75 -22.27 -2.38
N THR A 328 -15.03 -21.19 -2.72
CA THR A 328 -13.61 -20.99 -2.34
C THR A 328 -13.43 -20.05 -1.17
N ASN A 329 -14.42 -19.23 -0.84
CA ASN A 329 -14.35 -18.27 0.25
C ASN A 329 -14.57 -18.93 1.62
N THR A 330 -13.65 -18.68 2.54
CA THR A 330 -13.74 -19.10 3.95
C THR A 330 -13.62 -17.95 4.93
N LEU A 331 -13.46 -16.72 4.44
CA LEU A 331 -13.02 -15.55 5.23
C LEU A 331 -14.09 -14.45 5.31
N TYR A 332 -14.83 -14.22 4.23
CA TYR A 332 -15.72 -13.08 4.09
C TYR A 332 -17.18 -13.53 3.98
N GLY A 333 -18.13 -12.68 4.37
CA GLY A 333 -19.53 -12.95 4.06
C GLY A 333 -19.79 -12.58 2.60
N MET A 334 -20.22 -13.55 1.79
CA MET A 334 -20.49 -13.33 0.35
C MET A 334 -21.79 -12.55 0.09
N GLY A 335 -22.77 -12.60 1.00
CA GLY A 335 -24.13 -12.15 0.71
C GLY A 335 -24.69 -12.86 -0.53
N ASP A 336 -25.36 -12.10 -1.41
CA ASP A 336 -25.86 -12.58 -2.71
C ASP A 336 -24.81 -12.43 -3.85
N HIS A 337 -23.57 -12.04 -3.55
CA HIS A 337 -22.52 -11.86 -4.55
C HIS A 337 -22.02 -13.22 -5.07
N ALA A 338 -21.92 -13.36 -6.40
CA ALA A 338 -21.36 -14.58 -7.00
C ALA A 338 -19.83 -14.63 -6.85
N VAL A 339 -19.18 -13.46 -7.00
CA VAL A 339 -17.73 -13.26 -6.87
C VAL A 339 -17.45 -12.21 -5.80
N HIS A 340 -16.44 -12.44 -4.97
CA HIS A 340 -15.95 -11.50 -3.97
C HIS A 340 -14.49 -11.17 -4.22
N LEU A 341 -14.19 -9.89 -4.40
CA LEU A 341 -12.84 -9.37 -4.53
C LEU A 341 -12.65 -8.35 -3.41
N GLN A 342 -11.90 -8.76 -2.37
CA GLN A 342 -11.84 -8.01 -1.12
C GLN A 342 -11.06 -6.71 -1.28
N ASP A 343 -9.85 -6.82 -1.77
CA ASP A 343 -8.85 -5.77 -1.65
C ASP A 343 -8.70 -4.91 -2.90
N GLU A 344 -8.89 -5.50 -4.09
CA GLU A 344 -8.68 -4.84 -5.37
C GLU A 344 -9.73 -5.31 -6.38
N TYR A 345 -10.10 -4.48 -7.36
CA TYR A 345 -11.08 -4.86 -8.37
C TYR A 345 -10.73 -4.40 -9.79
N ASP A 346 -10.73 -3.10 -10.03
CA ASP A 346 -10.49 -2.51 -11.35
C ASP A 346 -9.69 -1.20 -11.21
N GLU A 347 -9.50 -0.48 -12.32
CA GLU A 347 -8.78 0.81 -12.28
C GLU A 347 -9.43 1.80 -11.32
N GLU A 348 -10.75 1.86 -11.19
CA GLU A 348 -11.43 2.83 -10.33
C GLU A 348 -11.39 2.42 -8.85
N TYR A 349 -11.46 1.12 -8.58
CA TYR A 349 -11.61 0.50 -7.26
C TYR A 349 -10.40 -0.36 -6.91
N SER A 350 -9.22 0.25 -7.03
CA SER A 350 -7.94 -0.29 -6.59
C SER A 350 -7.13 0.75 -5.82
N ARG A 351 -6.29 0.32 -4.88
CA ARG A 351 -5.50 1.23 -4.02
C ARG A 351 -4.07 1.49 -4.52
N ASP A 352 -3.65 0.76 -5.54
CA ASP A 352 -2.30 0.83 -6.08
C ASP A 352 -1.95 2.14 -6.77
N ILE A 353 -0.68 2.56 -6.68
CA ILE A 353 -0.17 3.75 -7.38
C ILE A 353 1.03 3.47 -8.28
N GLU A 354 1.46 2.21 -8.40
CA GLU A 354 2.47 1.84 -9.38
C GLU A 354 1.97 2.17 -10.80
N PRO A 355 2.83 2.70 -11.68
CA PRO A 355 2.45 2.95 -13.06
C PRO A 355 1.92 1.72 -13.79
N MET A 356 0.93 1.92 -14.64
CA MET A 356 0.25 0.85 -15.36
C MET A 356 0.40 0.97 -16.89
N LYS A 357 0.22 -0.14 -17.61
CA LYS A 357 0.02 -0.09 -19.06
C LYS A 357 -1.42 0.27 -19.37
N GLY A 358 -1.61 1.20 -20.31
CA GLY A 358 -2.93 1.79 -20.52
C GLY A 358 -3.31 2.70 -19.34
N GLY A 359 -4.61 2.85 -19.12
CA GLY A 359 -5.18 3.51 -17.94
C GLY A 359 -4.50 4.82 -17.52
N TYR A 360 -4.27 4.95 -16.21
CA TYR A 360 -3.67 6.15 -15.60
C TYR A 360 -2.17 6.32 -15.82
N LYS A 361 -1.49 5.42 -16.54
CA LYS A 361 -0.04 5.49 -16.86
C LYS A 361 0.81 5.88 -15.64
N ASP A 362 1.38 7.08 -15.61
CA ASP A 362 2.29 7.61 -14.59
C ASP A 362 1.65 8.64 -13.63
N ALA A 363 0.35 8.91 -13.76
CA ALA A 363 -0.31 10.02 -13.07
C ALA A 363 -0.17 9.94 -11.55
N TYR A 364 -0.37 8.75 -10.97
CA TYR A 364 -0.31 8.55 -9.52
C TYR A 364 1.12 8.57 -8.98
N TYR A 365 2.09 8.04 -9.73
CA TYR A 365 3.50 8.15 -9.38
C TYR A 365 3.93 9.62 -9.29
N LEU A 366 3.57 10.44 -10.29
CA LEU A 366 3.91 11.85 -10.30
C LEU A 366 3.10 12.67 -9.28
N GLN A 367 1.85 12.29 -8.99
CA GLN A 367 1.08 12.88 -7.89
C GLN A 367 1.69 12.57 -6.53
N MET A 368 2.22 11.36 -6.31
CA MET A 368 3.00 11.01 -5.13
C MET A 368 4.26 11.88 -5.00
N ILE A 369 5.03 12.07 -6.08
CA ILE A 369 6.21 12.97 -6.03
C ILE A 369 5.80 14.40 -5.67
N SER A 370 4.71 14.89 -6.27
CA SER A 370 4.16 16.21 -5.95
C SER A 370 3.80 16.34 -4.46
N PHE A 371 3.14 15.32 -3.90
CA PHE A 371 2.83 15.25 -2.47
C PHE A 371 4.10 15.26 -1.62
N ILE A 372 5.07 14.38 -1.91
CA ILE A 372 6.32 14.28 -1.17
C ILE A 372 7.05 15.64 -1.14
N ARG A 373 7.12 16.35 -2.27
CA ARG A 373 7.73 17.68 -2.35
C ARG A 373 7.00 18.72 -1.50
N ARG A 374 5.67 18.69 -1.49
CA ARG A 374 4.86 19.60 -0.65
C ARG A 374 5.00 19.27 0.85
N PHE A 375 5.09 17.99 1.20
CA PHE A 375 5.13 17.52 2.59
C PHE A 375 6.53 17.65 3.21
N LYS A 376 7.58 17.26 2.48
CA LYS A 376 8.98 17.25 2.95
C LYS A 376 9.80 18.46 2.49
N GLY A 377 9.30 19.23 1.51
CA GLY A 377 10.07 20.29 0.85
C GLY A 377 11.05 19.76 -0.20
N LEU A 378 11.62 20.68 -0.99
CA LEU A 378 12.59 20.39 -2.07
C LEU A 378 13.90 21.15 -1.89
#